data_AF-A0A4S8LQE1-F1
#
_entry.id   AF-A0A4S8LQE1-F1
#
_cell.length_a   1.000
_cell.length_b   1.000
_cell.length_c   1.000
_cell.angle_alpha   90.00
_cell.angle_beta   90.00
_cell.angle_gamma   90.00
#
_symmetry.space_group_name_H-M   'P 1'
#
loop_
_entity.id
_entity.type
_entity.pdbx_description
1 polymer ?
#
loop_
_entity_poly.entity_id
_entity_poly.type
_entity_poly.pdbx_seq_one_letter_code
_entity_poly.pdbx_strand_id
1 'polypeptide(L)'
;GYCFGAPYVLEWTTTREIIVGAFAHPALDHFRATESFFLFSRTRLKTDHTFPLPARRRAEDLLIEAKAQYHIQVCSGVAHGFALRGDPNIPDARWVKEESDSCVVRWFNLRNDVNRKKLMAINRKI
;
A
#
# COMPACT_ATOMS: atom_id res chain seq x y z
N GLY A 1 4.91 -5.69 -0.45
CA GLY A 1 5.40 -6.07 -1.79
C GLY A 1 5.88 -4.85 -2.55
N TYR A 2 7.04 -4.92 -3.20
CA TYR A 2 7.59 -3.80 -3.97
C TYR A 2 7.71 -4.17 -5.46
N CYS A 3 7.30 -3.30 -6.36
CA CYS A 3 7.36 -3.50 -7.82
C CYS A 3 6.66 -4.80 -8.22
N PHE A 4 7.46 -5.81 -8.60
CA PHE A 4 7.04 -7.15 -8.96
C PHE A 4 6.30 -7.87 -7.83
N GLY A 5 6.63 -7.59 -6.58
CA GLY A 5 5.98 -8.21 -5.42
C GLY A 5 4.61 -7.63 -5.07
N ALA A 6 4.19 -6.54 -5.72
CA ALA A 6 2.93 -5.87 -5.40
C ALA A 6 1.68 -6.65 -5.88
N PRO A 7 1.63 -7.20 -7.11
CA PRO A 7 0.56 -8.08 -7.55
C PRO A 7 0.34 -9.30 -6.65
N TYR A 8 1.40 -9.95 -6.15
CA TYR A 8 1.27 -11.11 -5.26
C TYR A 8 0.63 -10.77 -3.92
N VAL A 9 0.94 -9.59 -3.36
CA VAL A 9 0.27 -9.12 -2.15
C VAL A 9 -1.21 -8.89 -2.41
N LEU A 10 -1.56 -8.33 -3.58
CA LEU A 10 -2.96 -8.19 -3.98
C LEU A 10 -3.65 -9.55 -4.11
N GLU A 11 -3.01 -10.51 -4.78
CA GLU A 11 -3.57 -11.86 -4.93
C GLU A 11 -3.80 -12.54 -3.57
N TRP A 12 -2.82 -12.49 -2.65
CA TRP A 12 -2.97 -13.10 -1.33
C TRP A 12 -4.04 -12.42 -0.46
N THR A 13 -4.34 -11.14 -0.67
CA THR A 13 -5.51 -10.54 0.01
C THR A 13 -6.84 -11.09 -0.52
N THR A 14 -6.89 -11.57 -1.76
CA THR A 14 -8.11 -12.20 -2.30
C THR A 14 -8.35 -13.60 -1.73
N THR A 15 -7.29 -14.32 -1.35
CA THR A 15 -7.39 -15.65 -0.74
C THR A 15 -7.78 -15.61 0.75
N ARG A 16 -7.86 -14.41 1.35
CA ARG A 16 -8.10 -14.17 2.80
C ARG A 16 -7.05 -14.78 3.74
N GLU A 17 -5.92 -15.23 3.21
CA GLU A 17 -4.82 -15.74 4.03
C GLU A 17 -4.06 -14.60 4.74
N ILE A 18 -4.07 -13.41 4.14
CA ILE A 18 -3.52 -12.19 4.74
C ILE A 18 -4.62 -11.17 5.00
N ILE A 19 -4.62 -10.61 6.21
CA ILE A 19 -5.63 -9.66 6.69
C ILE A 19 -5.20 -8.21 6.38
N VAL A 20 -3.90 -7.98 6.18
CA VAL A 20 -3.32 -6.66 5.96
C VAL A 20 -2.26 -6.74 4.89
N GLY A 21 -2.45 -6.03 3.77
CA GLY A 21 -1.48 -5.92 2.69
C GLY A 21 -0.86 -4.52 2.62
N ALA A 22 0.44 -4.45 2.32
CA ALA A 22 1.11 -3.20 1.96
C ALA A 22 1.97 -3.40 0.71
N PHE A 23 1.86 -2.49 -0.26
CA PHE A 23 2.68 -2.56 -1.46
C PHE A 23 2.97 -1.20 -2.09
N ALA A 24 4.03 -1.15 -2.88
CA ALA A 24 4.43 0.02 -3.64
C ALA A 24 4.35 -0.23 -5.13
N HIS A 25 3.69 0.70 -5.85
CA HIS A 25 3.61 0.81 -7.32
C HIS A 25 3.41 -0.55 -8.04
N PRO A 26 2.20 -1.13 -8.00
CA PRO A 26 1.89 -2.38 -8.71
C PRO A 26 1.85 -2.15 -10.22
N ALA A 27 2.30 -3.14 -10.99
CA ALA A 27 1.92 -3.24 -12.40
C ALA A 27 0.42 -3.64 -12.45
N LEU A 28 -0.36 -2.88 -13.21
CA LEU A 28 -1.81 -2.77 -13.02
C LEU A 28 -2.69 -3.83 -13.68
N ASP A 29 -2.10 -4.75 -14.42
CA ASP A 29 -2.91 -5.65 -15.26
C ASP A 29 -3.78 -6.62 -14.45
N HIS A 30 -3.58 -6.72 -13.13
CA HIS A 30 -4.28 -7.67 -12.24
C HIS A 30 -4.75 -7.08 -10.89
N PHE A 31 -5.32 -5.88 -10.85
CA PHE A 31 -5.85 -5.36 -9.58
C PHE A 31 -7.19 -6.01 -9.19
N ARG A 32 -7.17 -6.88 -8.17
CA ARG A 32 -8.35 -7.34 -7.43
C ARG A 32 -8.04 -7.23 -5.94
N ALA A 33 -8.82 -6.45 -5.21
CA ALA A 33 -8.60 -6.13 -3.80
C ALA A 33 -9.91 -6.31 -3.03
N THR A 34 -9.88 -6.94 -1.85
CA THR A 34 -11.12 -7.37 -1.14
C THR A 34 -11.26 -6.88 0.30
N GLU A 35 -10.20 -6.61 1.07
CA GLU A 35 -10.37 -6.33 2.52
C GLU A 35 -9.62 -5.10 3.10
N SER A 36 -8.29 -5.03 3.10
CA SER A 36 -7.55 -3.90 3.72
C SER A 36 -6.15 -3.67 3.13
N PHE A 37 -5.86 -2.45 2.71
CA PHE A 37 -4.71 -2.16 1.84
C PHE A 37 -3.94 -0.88 2.19
N PHE A 38 -2.62 -0.97 2.12
CA PHE A 38 -1.75 0.18 2.05
C PHE A 38 -1.13 0.28 0.66
N LEU A 39 -1.46 1.34 -0.06
CA LEU A 39 -0.94 1.63 -1.39
C LEU A 39 0.07 2.77 -1.30
N PHE A 40 1.28 2.49 -1.75
CA PHE A 40 2.25 3.54 -2.01
C PHE A 40 2.22 3.93 -3.49
N SER A 41 1.99 5.22 -3.75
CA SER A 41 2.00 5.82 -5.08
C SER A 41 3.00 6.97 -5.16
N ARG A 42 3.57 7.16 -6.35
CA ARG A 42 4.46 8.27 -6.65
C ARG A 42 3.76 9.28 -7.56
N THR A 43 4.21 10.53 -7.54
CA THR A 43 3.98 11.46 -8.65
C THR A 43 5.33 12.00 -9.08
N ARG A 44 5.72 11.74 -10.33
CA ARG A 44 6.74 12.56 -10.99
C ARG A 44 6.14 13.08 -12.27
N LEU A 45 6.30 14.37 -12.49
CA LEU A 45 5.63 15.20 -13.50
C LEU A 45 5.83 14.75 -14.96
N LYS A 46 6.63 13.72 -15.28
CA LYS A 46 6.89 13.34 -16.68
C LYS A 46 7.16 11.87 -17.01
N THR A 47 7.45 10.99 -16.05
CA THR A 47 7.89 9.61 -16.36
C THR A 47 7.61 8.65 -15.20
N ASP A 48 6.34 8.37 -14.93
CA ASP A 48 5.97 7.12 -14.24
C ASP A 48 5.13 6.26 -15.19
N HIS A 49 5.80 5.53 -16.08
CA HIS A 49 5.12 4.62 -17.01
C HIS A 49 4.50 3.43 -16.27
N THR A 50 5.03 3.07 -15.09
CA THR A 50 4.60 1.88 -14.34
C THR A 50 3.33 2.13 -13.53
N PHE A 51 3.08 3.37 -13.08
CA PHE A 51 1.88 3.70 -12.30
C PHE A 51 1.40 5.14 -12.59
N PRO A 52 0.78 5.38 -13.76
CA PRO A 52 0.35 6.73 -14.14
C PRO A 52 -0.89 7.19 -13.33
N LEU A 53 -1.23 8.47 -13.41
CA LEU A 53 -2.36 9.05 -12.67
C LEU A 53 -3.72 8.33 -12.90
N PRO A 54 -4.12 7.97 -14.14
CA PRO A 54 -5.39 7.28 -14.37
C PRO A 54 -5.43 5.91 -13.69
N ALA A 55 -4.27 5.27 -13.66
CA ALA A 55 -4.01 3.98 -13.08
C ALA A 55 -4.16 3.99 -11.54
N ARG A 56 -3.64 5.04 -10.88
CA ARG A 56 -3.89 5.28 -9.45
C ARG A 56 -5.37 5.49 -9.16
N ARG A 57 -6.07 6.31 -9.95
CA ARG A 57 -7.50 6.57 -9.75
C ARG A 57 -8.30 5.28 -9.87
N ARG A 58 -8.02 4.47 -10.89
CA ARG A 58 -8.66 3.17 -11.06
C ARG A 58 -8.43 2.24 -9.86
N ALA A 59 -7.22 2.23 -9.28
CA ALA A 59 -6.96 1.45 -8.08
C ALA A 59 -7.77 1.95 -6.87
N GLU A 60 -7.93 3.26 -6.72
CA GLU A 60 -8.77 3.86 -5.68
C GLU A 60 -10.26 3.54 -5.88
N ASP A 61 -10.77 3.64 -7.12
CA ASP A 61 -12.15 3.27 -7.46
C ASP A 61 -12.43 1.81 -7.08
N LEU A 62 -11.51 0.89 -7.42
CA LEU A 62 -11.63 -0.54 -7.08
C LEU A 62 -11.61 -0.79 -5.57
N LEU A 63 -10.81 -0.03 -4.81
CA LEU A 63 -10.78 -0.13 -3.35
C LEU A 63 -12.08 0.37 -2.72
N ILE A 64 -12.68 1.43 -3.28
CA ILE A 64 -13.97 1.96 -2.86
C ILE A 64 -15.09 0.95 -3.16
N GLU A 65 -15.13 0.40 -4.39
CA GLU A 65 -16.09 -0.63 -4.80
C GLU A 65 -16.02 -1.86 -3.89
N ALA A 66 -14.81 -2.29 -3.54
CA ALA A 66 -14.57 -3.40 -2.62
C ALA A 66 -14.90 -3.09 -1.15
N LYS A 67 -15.23 -1.83 -0.82
CA LYS A 67 -15.39 -1.34 0.57
C LYS A 67 -14.19 -1.65 1.46
N ALA A 68 -13.01 -1.71 0.85
CA ALA A 68 -11.79 -2.06 1.54
C ALA A 68 -11.30 -0.88 2.40
N GLN A 69 -10.67 -1.17 3.53
CA GLN A 69 -10.02 -0.14 4.33
C GLN A 69 -8.67 0.18 3.72
N TYR A 70 -8.46 1.39 3.23
CA TYR A 70 -7.22 1.72 2.52
C TYR A 70 -6.52 2.98 3.02
N HIS A 71 -5.21 3.05 2.77
CA HIS A 71 -4.41 4.26 2.89
C HIS A 71 -3.54 4.42 1.63
N ILE A 72 -3.59 5.58 1.00
CA ILE A 72 -2.75 5.91 -0.16
C ILE A 72 -1.77 7.01 0.23
N GLN A 73 -0.48 6.71 0.16
CA GLN A 73 0.56 7.72 0.30
C GLN A 73 1.07 8.11 -1.09
N VAL A 74 1.17 9.43 -1.33
CA VAL A 74 1.57 9.98 -2.62
C VAL A 74 2.80 10.87 -2.44
N CYS A 75 3.95 10.47 -2.98
CA CYS A 75 5.19 11.22 -2.82
C CYS A 75 5.70 11.80 -4.14
N SER A 76 6.05 13.09 -4.09
CA SER A 76 6.62 13.87 -5.20
C SER A 76 8.15 13.86 -5.15
N GLY A 77 8.81 14.11 -6.27
CA GLY A 77 10.26 14.38 -6.32
C GLY A 77 11.17 13.15 -6.22
N VAL A 78 10.63 11.94 -6.02
CA VAL A 78 11.42 10.72 -5.86
C VAL A 78 11.48 9.86 -7.13
N ALA A 79 12.50 9.00 -7.22
CA ALA A 79 12.71 8.07 -8.32
C ALA A 79 11.93 6.76 -8.15
N HIS A 80 11.82 5.95 -9.22
CA HIS A 80 11.30 4.59 -9.11
C HIS A 80 12.20 3.76 -8.18
N GLY A 81 11.61 2.97 -7.28
CA GLY A 81 12.35 2.20 -6.30
C GLY A 81 12.92 3.02 -5.13
N PHE A 82 12.47 4.26 -4.91
CA PHE A 82 12.93 5.10 -3.78
C PHE A 82 12.84 4.40 -2.42
N ALA A 83 11.84 3.52 -2.22
CA ALA A 83 11.67 2.76 -0.98
C ALA A 83 12.85 1.81 -0.69
N LEU A 84 13.52 1.32 -1.74
CA LEU A 84 14.64 0.36 -1.65
C LEU A 84 15.99 1.01 -1.95
N ARG A 85 16.04 1.95 -2.89
CA ARG A 85 17.25 2.53 -3.49
C ARG A 85 17.32 4.06 -3.36
N GLY A 86 16.55 4.65 -2.45
CA GLY A 86 16.61 6.09 -2.20
C GLY A 86 18.02 6.49 -1.75
N ASP A 87 18.62 7.48 -2.43
CA ASP A 87 19.92 8.02 -2.07
C ASP A 87 19.80 8.80 -0.74
N PRO A 88 20.53 8.39 0.33
CA PRO A 88 20.46 9.06 1.63
C PRO A 88 21.03 10.49 1.61
N ASN A 89 21.80 10.85 0.58
CA ASN A 89 22.37 12.18 0.42
C ASN A 89 21.37 13.18 -0.17
N ILE A 90 20.29 12.72 -0.80
CA ILE A 90 19.22 13.58 -1.30
C ILE A 90 18.16 13.68 -0.20
N PRO A 91 17.95 14.87 0.42
CA PRO A 91 17.05 15.02 1.56
C PRO A 91 15.64 14.48 1.31
N ASP A 92 15.07 14.79 0.14
CA ASP A 92 13.72 14.34 -0.24
C ASP A 92 13.65 12.81 -0.39
N ALA A 93 14.67 12.19 -1.00
CA ALA A 93 14.70 10.74 -1.18
C ALA A 93 14.84 10.02 0.17
N ARG A 94 15.69 10.54 1.07
CA ARG A 94 15.85 10.02 2.43
C ARG A 94 14.56 10.15 3.23
N TRP A 95 14.00 11.35 3.29
CA TRP A 95 12.79 11.63 4.06
C TRP A 95 11.61 10.77 3.58
N VAL A 96 11.37 10.71 2.26
CA VAL A 96 10.28 9.89 1.72
C VAL A 96 10.50 8.41 2.03
N LYS A 97 11.73 7.89 1.92
CA LYS A 97 12.03 6.49 2.25
C LYS A 97 11.71 6.16 3.71
N GLU A 98 12.18 6.99 4.64
CA GLU A 98 11.96 6.82 6.08
C GLU A 98 10.48 6.97 6.46
N GLU A 99 9.81 7.98 5.90
CA GLU A 99 8.39 8.21 6.18
C GLU A 99 7.52 7.07 5.62
N SER A 100 7.87 6.53 4.44
CA SER A 100 7.17 5.39 3.87
C SER A 100 7.27 4.15 4.75
N ASP A 101 8.47 3.86 5.24
CA ASP A 101 8.73 2.71 6.11
C ASP A 101 7.98 2.84 7.44
N SER A 102 8.08 4.01 8.08
CA SER A 102 7.33 4.33 9.31
C SER A 102 5.82 4.24 9.11
N CYS A 103 5.31 4.73 7.97
CA CYS A 103 3.89 4.66 7.66
C CYS A 103 3.39 3.22 7.51
N VAL A 104 4.17 2.35 6.86
CA VAL A 104 3.85 0.93 6.72
C VAL A 104 3.79 0.25 8.10
N VAL A 105 4.76 0.49 8.98
CA VAL A 105 4.75 -0.07 10.34
C VAL A 105 3.52 0.39 11.13
N ARG A 106 3.22 1.70 11.09
CA ARG A 106 2.04 2.27 11.76
C ARG A 106 0.74 1.68 11.21
N TRP A 107 0.66 1.46 9.89
CA TRP A 107 -0.49 0.81 9.26
C TRP A 107 -0.70 -0.62 9.78
N PHE A 108 0.35 -1.44 9.80
CA PHE A 108 0.26 -2.81 10.32
C PHE A 108 -0.15 -2.83 11.80
N ASN A 109 0.44 -1.97 12.63
CA ASN A 109 0.09 -1.87 14.05
C ASN A 109 -1.39 -1.51 14.26
N LEU A 110 -1.88 -0.48 13.55
CA LEU A 110 -3.29 -0.08 13.62
C LEU A 110 -4.22 -1.23 13.25
N ARG A 111 -3.93 -1.95 12.16
CA ARG A 111 -4.80 -3.03 11.68
C ARG A 111 -4.76 -4.24 12.61
N ASN A 112 -3.58 -4.57 13.16
CA ASN A 112 -3.44 -5.63 14.16
C ASN A 112 -4.23 -5.32 15.44
N ASP A 113 -4.18 -4.08 15.93
CA ASP A 113 -4.93 -3.67 17.12
C ASP A 113 -6.44 -3.73 16.92
N VAL A 114 -6.93 -3.27 15.76
CA VAL A 114 -8.36 -3.36 15.40
C VAL A 114 -8.81 -4.81 15.35
N ASN A 115 -8.01 -5.69 14.73
CA ASN A 115 -8.36 -7.11 14.61
C ASN A 115 -8.34 -7.82 15.97
N ARG A 116 -7.35 -7.54 16.83
CA ARG A 116 -7.28 -8.07 18.20
C ARG A 116 -8.52 -7.69 19.01
N LYS A 117 -8.95 -6.43 18.94
CA LYS A 117 -10.15 -5.96 19.65
C LYS A 117 -11.42 -6.65 19.15
N LYS A 118 -11.56 -6.88 17.84
CA LYS A 118 -12.68 -7.65 17.27
C LYS A 118 -12.72 -9.09 17.80
N LEU A 119 -11.59 -9.78 17.81
CA LEU A 119 -11.48 -11.15 18.36
C LEU A 119 -11.85 -11.21 19.85
N MET A 120 -11.34 -10.29 20.66
CA MET A 120 -11.69 -10.22 22.09
C MET A 120 -13.18 -9.92 22.33
N ALA A 121 -13.80 -9.11 21.48
CA ALA A 121 -15.23 -8.81 21.57
C ALA A 121 -16.11 -10.02 21.21
N ILE A 122 -15.65 -10.88 20.29
CA ILE A 122 -16.33 -12.14 19.95
C ILE A 122 -16.25 -13.12 21.13
N ASN A 123 -15.05 -13.33 21.69
CA ASN A 123 -14.85 -14.28 22.79
C ASN A 123 -15.53 -13.86 24.11
N ARG A 124 -15.91 -12.59 24.28
CA ARG A 124 -16.70 -12.14 25.45
C ARG A 124 -18.21 -12.37 25.32
N LYS A 125 -18.69 -12.73 24.13
CA LYS A 125 -20.11 -12.98 23.85
C LYS A 125 -20.48 -14.47 23.84
N ILE A 126 -19.49 -15.35 23.98
CA ILE A 126 -19.63 -16.81 24.12
C ILE A 126 -19.38 -17.13 25.59
#